data_AF-A0A9W9AGT0-F1
#
_entry.id   AF-A0A9W9AGT0-F1
#
_cell.length_a   1.000
_cell.length_b   1.000
_cell.length_c   1.000
_cell.angle_alpha   90.00
_cell.angle_beta   90.00
_cell.angle_gamma   90.00
#
_symmetry.space_group_name_H-M   'P 1'
#
loop_
_entity.id
_entity.type
_entity.pdbx_description
1 polymer ?
#
loop_
_entity_poly.entity_id
_entity_poly.type
_entity_poly.pdbx_seq_one_letter_code
_entity_poly.pdbx_strand_id
1 'polypeptide(L)'
;MSQELQEQAICRDFGEIEDVNHILTKCQTPGQELIWKLAGELWGKKTESGIPWRNPTIGDILGCRLARIKEQTTKKLLLGEARLRKLIIAHSAYLIWTLRCERVISNNGRPFPENEIRNRWLKAINNRRELDRRMTHQRYEVKTLSKRLVLQTWKGVLADEGELPKDWMDERISGVLVGMAGSSRDEGCVG
;
A
#
# COMPACT_ATOMS: atom_id res chain seq x y z
N MET A 1 -35.97 -9.51 0.43
CA MET A 1 -34.64 -9.04 -0.03
C MET A 1 -34.91 -8.01 -1.12
N SER A 2 -34.53 -6.73 -0.95
CA SER A 2 -34.90 -5.69 -1.93
C SER A 2 -34.14 -5.89 -3.26
N GLN A 3 -34.74 -5.47 -4.37
CA GLN A 3 -34.13 -5.52 -5.71
C GLN A 3 -32.79 -4.78 -5.76
N GLU A 4 -32.65 -3.67 -5.02
CA GLU A 4 -31.40 -2.90 -4.91
C GLU A 4 -30.22 -3.72 -4.36
N LEU A 5 -30.47 -4.68 -3.46
CA LEU A 5 -29.42 -5.57 -2.93
C LEU A 5 -28.99 -6.64 -3.93
N GLN A 6 -29.88 -7.03 -4.85
CA GLN A 6 -29.57 -8.03 -5.89
C GLN A 6 -28.69 -7.43 -7.00
N GLU A 7 -28.91 -6.16 -7.36
CA GLU A 7 -28.06 -5.46 -8.36
C GLU A 7 -26.63 -5.20 -7.87
N GLN A 8 -26.42 -5.17 -6.55
CA GLN A 8 -25.09 -5.00 -5.94
C GLN A 8 -24.29 -6.30 -5.80
N ALA A 9 -24.91 -7.45 -6.08
CA ALA A 9 -24.27 -8.75 -6.02
C ALA A 9 -23.53 -9.11 -7.32
N ILE A 10 -23.70 -8.31 -8.38
CA ILE A 10 -23.13 -8.54 -9.71
C ILE A 10 -22.22 -7.37 -10.06
N CYS A 11 -21.00 -7.68 -10.49
CA CYS A 11 -20.10 -6.67 -11.03
C CYS A 11 -20.69 -6.10 -12.32
N ARG A 12 -21.09 -4.83 -12.32
CA ARG A 12 -21.74 -4.18 -13.47
C ARG A 12 -20.90 -4.20 -14.75
N ASP A 13 -19.58 -4.27 -14.62
CA ASP A 13 -18.66 -4.23 -15.76
C ASP A 13 -18.44 -5.61 -16.39
N PHE A 14 -18.57 -6.70 -15.62
CA PHE A 14 -18.20 -8.06 -16.08
C PHE A 14 -19.30 -9.10 -15.93
N GLY A 15 -20.40 -8.79 -15.25
CA GLY A 15 -21.52 -9.71 -15.05
C GLY A 15 -21.22 -10.88 -14.11
N GLU A 16 -20.06 -10.91 -13.46
CA GLU A 16 -19.70 -11.93 -12.47
C GLU A 16 -20.26 -11.61 -11.08
N ILE A 17 -20.38 -12.64 -10.23
CA ILE A 17 -20.71 -12.47 -8.82
C ILE A 17 -19.60 -11.64 -8.17
N GLU A 18 -19.99 -10.51 -7.59
CA GLU A 18 -19.08 -9.60 -6.92
C GLU A 18 -18.80 -10.06 -5.48
N ASP A 19 -18.04 -11.14 -5.35
CA ASP A 19 -17.57 -11.61 -4.04
C ASP A 19 -16.27 -10.90 -3.59
N VAL A 20 -15.87 -11.11 -2.32
CA VAL A 20 -14.67 -10.48 -1.75
C VAL A 20 -13.39 -10.83 -2.53
N ASN A 21 -13.32 -12.04 -3.07
CA ASN A 21 -12.16 -12.49 -3.86
C ASN A 21 -12.10 -11.76 -5.19
N HIS A 22 -13.24 -11.59 -5.87
CA HIS A 22 -13.36 -10.80 -7.07
C HIS A 22 -12.97 -9.35 -6.80
N ILE A 23 -13.60 -8.68 -5.82
CA ILE A 23 -13.33 -7.27 -5.49
C ILE A 23 -11.86 -7.00 -5.23
N LEU A 24 -11.19 -7.85 -4.45
CA LEU A 24 -9.83 -7.59 -3.99
C LEU A 24 -8.75 -8.06 -4.97
N THR A 25 -9.02 -9.08 -5.80
CA THR A 25 -7.97 -9.76 -6.56
C THR A 25 -8.23 -9.95 -8.06
N LYS A 26 -9.49 -9.90 -8.53
CA LYS A 26 -9.83 -10.23 -9.93
C LYS A 26 -10.54 -9.12 -10.70
N CYS A 27 -11.15 -8.16 -10.01
CA CYS A 27 -11.93 -7.08 -10.59
C CYS A 27 -11.09 -6.25 -11.57
N GLN A 28 -11.54 -6.18 -12.82
CA GLN A 28 -10.87 -5.42 -13.87
C GLN A 28 -11.32 -3.95 -13.93
N THR A 29 -12.27 -3.53 -13.08
CA THR A 29 -12.64 -2.11 -13.02
C THR A 29 -11.42 -1.27 -12.58
N PRO A 30 -11.18 -0.09 -13.18
CA PRO A 30 -10.07 0.78 -12.81
C PRO A 30 -10.00 1.04 -11.31
N GLY A 31 -8.81 0.80 -10.75
CA GLY A 31 -8.47 1.03 -9.36
C GLY A 31 -7.77 -0.14 -8.70
N GLN A 32 -8.30 -1.37 -8.83
CA GLN A 32 -7.70 -2.54 -8.17
C GLN A 32 -6.31 -2.82 -8.74
N GLU A 33 -6.20 -2.97 -10.06
CA GLU A 33 -4.93 -3.24 -10.74
C GLU A 33 -3.91 -2.13 -10.48
N LEU A 34 -4.33 -0.86 -10.57
CA LEU A 34 -3.47 0.29 -10.30
C LEU A 34 -2.94 0.26 -8.86
N ILE A 35 -3.78 -0.03 -7.87
CA ILE A 35 -3.35 -0.13 -6.47
C ILE A 35 -2.33 -1.25 -6.28
N TRP A 36 -2.55 -2.43 -6.88
CA TRP A 36 -1.59 -3.53 -6.78
C TRP A 36 -0.28 -3.25 -7.51
N LYS A 37 -0.34 -2.52 -8.63
CA LYS A 37 0.84 -2.00 -9.32
C LYS A 37 1.65 -1.06 -8.43
N LEU A 38 1.01 -0.05 -7.83
CA LEU A 38 1.67 0.90 -6.92
C LEU A 38 2.27 0.19 -5.69
N ALA A 39 1.56 -0.80 -5.14
CA ALA A 39 2.06 -1.67 -4.07
C ALA A 39 3.33 -2.42 -4.47
N GLY A 40 3.36 -2.95 -5.70
CA GLY A 40 4.53 -3.63 -6.26
C GLY A 40 5.71 -2.69 -6.53
N GLU A 41 5.44 -1.49 -7.04
CA GLU A 41 6.46 -0.45 -7.25
C GLU A 41 7.12 -0.06 -5.93
N LEU A 42 6.32 0.14 -4.88
CA LEU A 42 6.83 0.45 -3.54
C LEU A 42 7.63 -0.72 -2.94
N TRP A 43 7.16 -1.95 -3.13
CA TRP A 43 7.89 -3.15 -2.69
C TRP A 43 9.21 -3.33 -3.45
N GLY A 44 9.23 -3.06 -4.75
CA GLY A 44 10.42 -3.20 -5.60
C GLY A 44 11.59 -2.34 -5.15
N LYS A 45 11.33 -1.24 -4.42
CA LYS A 45 12.36 -0.42 -3.80
C LYS A 45 13.10 -1.12 -2.66
N LYS A 46 12.52 -2.15 -2.03
CA LYS A 46 13.18 -2.98 -1.01
C LYS A 46 14.13 -4.00 -1.65
N THR A 47 15.36 -3.56 -1.94
CA THR A 47 16.40 -4.39 -2.56
C THR A 47 16.95 -5.48 -1.63
N GLU A 48 16.96 -5.25 -0.30
CA GLU A 48 17.61 -6.15 0.68
C GLU A 48 16.99 -7.56 0.76
N SER A 49 15.72 -7.72 0.38
CA SER A 49 15.04 -9.02 0.51
C SER A 49 15.29 -9.98 -0.66
N GLY A 50 15.60 -9.46 -1.85
CA GLY A 50 15.64 -10.24 -3.09
C GLY A 50 14.33 -10.98 -3.43
N ILE A 51 13.20 -10.61 -2.79
CA ILE A 51 11.91 -11.29 -2.97
C ILE A 51 11.08 -10.51 -3.98
N PRO A 52 10.70 -11.11 -5.12
CA PRO A 52 9.88 -10.42 -6.11
C PRO A 52 8.48 -10.15 -5.56
N TRP A 53 7.91 -9.02 -6.00
CA TRP A 53 6.50 -8.74 -5.78
C TRP A 53 5.64 -9.75 -6.56
N ARG A 54 4.58 -10.23 -5.92
CA ARG A 54 3.53 -11.02 -6.56
C ARG A 54 2.20 -10.43 -6.10
N ASN A 55 1.28 -10.22 -7.04
CA ASN A 55 -0.06 -9.77 -6.69
C ASN A 55 -0.68 -10.76 -5.69
N PRO A 56 -1.22 -10.26 -4.57
CA PRO A 56 -1.67 -11.12 -3.50
C PRO A 56 -2.97 -11.84 -3.89
N THR A 57 -3.04 -13.11 -3.51
CA THR A 57 -4.29 -13.87 -3.52
C THR A 57 -5.16 -13.46 -2.33
N ILE A 58 -6.44 -13.87 -2.32
CA ILE A 58 -7.29 -13.64 -1.15
C ILE A 58 -6.69 -14.27 0.12
N GLY A 59 -6.04 -15.43 -0.01
CA GLY A 59 -5.32 -16.08 1.09
C GLY A 59 -4.15 -15.24 1.60
N ASP A 60 -3.40 -14.59 0.71
CA ASP A 60 -2.32 -13.68 1.10
C ASP A 60 -2.85 -12.43 1.82
N ILE A 61 -4.01 -11.92 1.43
CA ILE A 61 -4.63 -10.74 2.06
C ILE A 61 -5.11 -11.11 3.47
N LEU A 62 -5.89 -12.19 3.60
CA LEU A 62 -6.40 -12.65 4.90
C LEU A 62 -5.28 -13.10 5.83
N GLY A 63 -4.27 -13.78 5.28
CA GLY A 63 -3.10 -14.28 5.98
C GLY A 63 -1.96 -13.26 6.12
N CYS A 64 -2.12 -12.01 5.66
CA CYS A 64 -0.98 -11.09 5.50
C CYS A 64 -0.20 -10.93 6.81
N ARG A 65 -0.90 -10.83 7.95
CA ARG A 65 -0.28 -10.65 9.26
C ARG A 65 0.56 -11.84 9.73
N LEU A 66 0.32 -13.03 9.20
CA LEU A 66 1.04 -14.26 9.54
C LEU A 66 2.31 -14.43 8.70
N ALA A 67 2.43 -13.72 7.58
CA ALA A 67 3.58 -13.84 6.69
C ALA A 67 4.90 -13.55 7.42
N ARG A 68 5.88 -14.44 7.21
CA ARG A 68 7.26 -14.29 7.70
C ARG A 68 8.19 -14.25 6.51
N ILE A 69 9.05 -13.24 6.46
CA ILE A 69 10.03 -13.07 5.40
C ILE A 69 11.40 -13.43 5.95
N LYS A 70 12.08 -14.37 5.29
CA LYS A 70 13.43 -14.77 5.63
C LYS A 70 14.36 -14.44 4.46
N GLU A 71 15.57 -14.02 4.78
CA GLU A 71 16.64 -13.90 3.80
C GLU A 71 17.01 -15.28 3.25
N GLN A 72 17.29 -15.37 1.95
CA GLN A 72 17.55 -16.65 1.27
C GLN A 72 18.79 -17.37 1.80
N THR A 73 19.86 -16.62 2.08
CA THR A 73 21.17 -17.19 2.46
C THR A 73 21.27 -17.47 3.95
N THR A 74 21.08 -16.47 4.80
CA THR A 74 21.27 -16.64 6.26
C THR A 74 20.05 -17.20 6.97
N LYS A 75 18.90 -17.33 6.28
CA LYS A 75 17.58 -17.66 6.86
C LYS A 75 17.13 -16.69 7.96
N LYS A 76 17.80 -15.55 8.11
CA LYS A 76 17.47 -14.52 9.10
C LYS A 76 16.11 -13.92 8.81
N LEU A 77 15.35 -13.69 9.87
CA LEU A 77 14.03 -13.06 9.77
C LEU A 77 14.18 -11.57 9.46
N LEU A 78 13.63 -11.14 8.34
CA LEU A 78 13.61 -9.76 7.88
C LEU A 78 12.36 -9.06 8.42
N LEU A 79 12.44 -8.61 9.67
CA LEU A 79 11.30 -8.06 10.41
C LEU A 79 10.72 -6.79 9.76
N GLY A 80 11.57 -5.90 9.26
CA GLY A 80 11.15 -4.67 8.59
C GLY A 80 10.39 -4.94 7.30
N GLU A 81 10.93 -5.84 6.47
CA GLU A 81 10.37 -6.26 5.18
C GLU A 81 9.06 -7.02 5.38
N ALA A 82 9.04 -7.96 6.34
CA ALA A 82 7.82 -8.70 6.67
C ALA A 82 6.71 -7.74 7.15
N ARG A 83 7.08 -6.71 7.92
CA ARG A 83 6.15 -5.70 8.40
C ARG A 83 5.70 -4.77 7.27
N LEU A 84 6.60 -4.33 6.40
CA LEU A 84 6.26 -3.48 5.27
C LEU A 84 5.29 -4.19 4.32
N ARG A 85 5.57 -5.45 3.97
CA ARG A 85 4.68 -6.27 3.12
C ARG A 85 3.26 -6.34 3.69
N LYS A 86 3.16 -6.55 5.02
CA LYS A 86 1.88 -6.55 5.75
C LYS A 86 1.13 -5.24 5.60
N LEU A 87 1.82 -4.12 5.82
CA LEU A 87 1.21 -2.80 5.73
C LEU A 87 0.74 -2.52 4.30
N ILE A 88 1.58 -2.76 3.30
CA ILE A 88 1.25 -2.53 1.89
C ILE A 88 0.02 -3.36 1.49
N ILE A 89 0.00 -4.67 1.78
CA ILE A 89 -1.14 -5.54 1.42
C ILE A 89 -2.41 -5.09 2.13
N ALA A 90 -2.36 -4.86 3.45
CA ALA A 90 -3.55 -4.51 4.23
C ALA A 90 -4.14 -3.14 3.84
N HIS A 91 -3.28 -2.12 3.66
CA HIS A 91 -3.75 -0.79 3.26
C HIS A 91 -4.26 -0.75 1.82
N SER A 92 -3.65 -1.52 0.92
CA SER A 92 -4.09 -1.65 -0.46
C SER A 92 -5.45 -2.33 -0.56
N ALA A 93 -5.61 -3.49 0.10
CA ALA A 93 -6.89 -4.20 0.12
C ALA A 93 -8.02 -3.36 0.73
N TYR A 94 -7.74 -2.65 1.82
CA TYR A 94 -8.71 -1.75 2.43
C TYR A 94 -9.10 -0.62 1.48
N LEU A 95 -8.13 0.01 0.79
CA LEU A 95 -8.45 1.08 -0.16
C LEU A 95 -9.25 0.56 -1.36
N ILE A 96 -8.92 -0.62 -1.90
CA ILE A 96 -9.69 -1.26 -2.98
C ILE A 96 -11.14 -1.44 -2.55
N TRP A 97 -11.34 -1.99 -1.35
CA TRP A 97 -12.67 -2.17 -0.78
C TRP A 97 -13.43 -0.85 -0.65
N THR A 98 -12.79 0.17 -0.07
CA THR A 98 -13.40 1.50 0.12
C THR A 98 -13.77 2.14 -1.22
N LEU A 99 -12.87 2.10 -2.23
CA LEU A 99 -13.16 2.63 -3.56
C LEU A 99 -14.33 1.90 -4.21
N ARG A 100 -14.43 0.57 -4.06
CA ARG A 100 -15.59 -0.18 -4.55
C ARG A 100 -16.87 0.28 -3.87
N CYS A 101 -16.88 0.40 -2.54
CA CYS A 101 -18.04 0.86 -1.79
C CYS A 101 -18.47 2.27 -2.20
N GLU A 102 -17.54 3.22 -2.28
CA GLU A 102 -17.84 4.59 -2.73
C GLU A 102 -18.38 4.61 -4.17
N ARG A 103 -17.79 3.82 -5.07
CA ARG A 103 -18.23 3.70 -6.46
C ARG A 103 -19.68 3.22 -6.54
N VAL A 104 -20.00 2.12 -5.85
CA VAL A 104 -21.31 1.45 -5.93
C VAL A 104 -22.39 2.24 -5.19
N ILE A 105 -22.09 2.79 -4.01
CA ILE A 105 -23.08 3.40 -3.11
C ILE A 105 -23.25 4.90 -3.39
N SER A 106 -22.16 5.61 -3.68
CA SER A 106 -22.16 7.08 -3.71
C SER A 106 -21.93 7.68 -5.10
N ASN A 107 -21.26 6.95 -6.00
CA ASN A 107 -20.86 7.48 -7.31
C ASN A 107 -21.63 6.85 -8.49
N ASN A 108 -22.77 6.19 -8.24
CA ASN A 108 -23.61 5.54 -9.25
C ASN A 108 -22.85 4.62 -10.22
N GLY A 109 -21.79 3.96 -9.76
CA GLY A 109 -20.96 3.06 -10.57
C GLY A 109 -19.84 3.75 -11.37
N ARG A 110 -19.70 5.08 -11.31
CA ARG A 110 -18.68 5.79 -12.09
C ARG A 110 -17.26 5.49 -11.58
N PRO A 111 -16.31 5.11 -12.46
CA PRO A 111 -14.93 4.86 -12.07
C PRO A 111 -14.22 6.13 -11.63
N PHE A 112 -13.29 6.00 -10.68
CA PHE A 112 -12.42 7.10 -10.28
C PHE A 112 -11.29 7.30 -11.29
N PRO A 113 -10.82 8.54 -11.49
CA PRO A 113 -9.66 8.80 -12.34
C PRO A 113 -8.38 8.28 -11.67
N GLU A 114 -7.41 7.80 -12.48
CA GLU A 114 -6.21 7.15 -11.97
C GLU A 114 -5.36 8.02 -11.04
N ASN A 115 -5.29 9.33 -11.32
CA ASN A 115 -4.56 10.28 -10.49
C ASN A 115 -5.14 10.37 -9.07
N GLU A 116 -6.47 10.35 -8.93
CA GLU A 116 -7.15 10.35 -7.65
C GLU A 116 -6.87 9.05 -6.88
N ILE A 117 -6.95 7.91 -7.55
CA ILE A 117 -6.64 6.60 -6.95
C ILE A 117 -5.19 6.57 -6.45
N ARG A 118 -4.24 7.03 -7.27
CA ARG A 118 -2.82 7.14 -6.90
C ARG A 118 -2.63 8.05 -5.69
N ASN A 119 -3.23 9.23 -5.69
CA ASN A 119 -3.12 10.19 -4.59
C ASN A 119 -3.74 9.64 -3.29
N ARG A 120 -4.88 8.97 -3.36
CA ARG A 120 -5.51 8.30 -2.21
C ARG A 120 -4.63 7.18 -1.67
N TRP A 121 -4.01 6.37 -2.54
CA TRP A 121 -3.09 5.31 -2.12
C TRP A 121 -1.82 5.87 -1.46
N LEU A 122 -1.18 6.85 -2.09
CA LEU A 122 -0.05 7.58 -1.52
C LEU A 122 -0.40 8.17 -0.15
N LYS A 123 -1.56 8.83 -0.02
CA LYS A 123 -2.03 9.37 1.25
C LYS A 123 -2.22 8.28 2.30
N ALA A 124 -2.79 7.12 1.94
CA ALA A 124 -2.98 6.01 2.87
C ALA A 124 -1.65 5.47 3.41
N ILE A 125 -0.66 5.26 2.55
CA ILE A 125 0.67 4.77 2.94
C ILE A 125 1.43 5.83 3.76
N ASN A 126 1.41 7.10 3.35
CA ASN A 126 2.05 8.20 4.08
C ASN A 126 1.44 8.38 5.48
N ASN A 127 0.12 8.31 5.60
CA ASN A 127 -0.57 8.36 6.89
C ASN A 127 -0.16 7.20 7.79
N ARG A 128 0.06 6.00 7.22
CA ARG A 128 0.54 4.86 8.00
C ARG A 128 1.97 5.06 8.48
N ARG A 129 2.86 5.60 7.64
CA ARG A 129 4.22 5.96 8.05
C ARG A 129 4.22 6.98 9.17
N GLU A 130 3.40 8.02 9.06
CA GLU A 130 3.27 9.06 10.08
C GLU A 130 2.73 8.50 11.40
N LEU A 131 1.75 7.60 11.33
CA LEU A 131 1.27 6.89 12.52
C LEU A 131 2.40 6.05 13.15
N ASP A 132 3.18 5.34 12.34
CA ASP A 132 4.33 4.57 12.85
C ASP A 132 5.34 5.46 13.56
N ARG A 133 5.67 6.62 12.97
CA ARG A 133 6.55 7.63 13.57
C ARG A 133 6.01 8.08 14.93
N ARG A 134 4.74 8.51 14.98
CA ARG A 134 4.09 8.94 16.24
C ARG A 134 4.09 7.86 17.29
N MET A 135 3.81 6.61 16.90
CA MET A 135 3.79 5.48 17.83
C MET A 135 5.18 5.10 18.37
N THR A 136 6.28 5.71 17.91
CA THR A 136 7.59 5.57 18.58
C THR A 136 7.75 6.42 19.83
N HIS A 137 6.85 7.38 20.06
CA HIS A 137 6.90 8.26 21.22
C HIS A 137 6.49 7.52 22.51
N GLN A 138 7.20 7.79 23.61
CA GLN A 138 6.99 7.09 24.90
C GLN A 138 5.58 7.27 25.50
N ARG A 139 4.85 8.31 25.08
CA ARG A 139 3.43 8.55 25.44
C ARG A 139 2.49 7.37 25.16
N TYR A 140 2.90 6.43 24.31
CA TYR A 140 2.12 5.24 23.98
C TYR A 140 2.46 4.04 24.87
N GLU A 141 3.40 4.19 25.82
CA GLU A 141 3.78 3.21 26.84
C GLU A 141 3.92 1.79 26.29
N VAL A 142 3.01 0.88 26.66
CA VAL A 142 2.98 -0.53 26.24
C VAL A 142 2.76 -0.70 24.73
N LYS A 143 2.15 0.28 24.07
CA LYS A 143 1.89 0.29 22.62
C LYS A 143 3.00 0.98 21.81
N THR A 144 4.09 1.39 22.46
CA THR A 144 5.20 2.06 21.80
C THR A 144 5.89 1.13 20.80
N LEU A 145 6.06 1.60 19.57
CA LEU A 145 6.85 0.92 18.56
C LEU A 145 8.33 1.18 18.76
N SER A 146 9.14 0.14 18.59
CA SER A 146 10.59 0.29 18.54
C SER A 146 11.00 1.17 17.35
N LYS A 147 11.74 2.26 17.62
CA LYS A 147 12.35 3.12 16.59
C LYS A 147 13.11 2.30 15.55
N ARG A 148 13.90 1.32 15.99
CA ARG A 148 14.66 0.42 15.12
C ARG A 148 13.74 -0.33 14.14
N LEU A 149 12.59 -0.83 14.60
CA LEU A 149 11.65 -1.55 13.75
C LEU A 149 11.01 -0.63 12.70
N VAL A 150 10.66 0.61 13.09
CA VAL A 150 10.08 1.59 12.17
C VAL A 150 11.11 1.98 11.10
N LEU A 151 12.34 2.28 11.50
CA LEU A 151 13.44 2.54 10.56
C LEU A 151 13.63 1.37 9.59
N GLN A 152 13.73 0.13 10.10
CA GLN A 152 13.86 -1.05 9.23
C GLN A 152 12.67 -1.24 8.29
N THR A 153 11.45 -0.93 8.73
CA THR A 153 10.25 -1.05 7.88
C THR A 153 10.33 -0.12 6.68
N TRP A 154 10.68 1.14 6.89
CA TRP A 154 10.57 2.19 5.89
C TRP A 154 11.90 2.53 5.18
N LYS A 155 13.03 2.00 5.64
CA LYS A 155 14.33 2.11 4.96
C LYS A 155 14.22 1.59 3.52
N GLY A 156 14.79 2.30 2.56
CA GLY A 156 14.80 1.96 1.14
C GLY A 156 13.54 2.38 0.38
N VAL A 157 12.47 2.81 1.05
CA VAL A 157 11.20 3.18 0.39
C VAL A 157 10.86 4.66 0.50
N LEU A 158 11.73 5.46 1.12
CA LEU A 158 11.52 6.88 1.28
C LEU A 158 11.87 7.66 0.00
N ALA A 159 11.22 8.80 -0.22
CA ALA A 159 11.70 9.77 -1.21
C ALA A 159 13.02 10.38 -0.70
N ASP A 160 13.99 10.58 -1.60
CA ASP A 160 15.23 11.30 -1.34
C ASP A 160 16.00 10.82 -0.10
N GLU A 161 16.00 9.51 0.14
CA GLU A 161 16.61 8.91 1.34
C GLU A 161 18.10 9.22 1.49
N GLY A 162 18.81 9.49 0.40
CA GLY A 162 20.21 9.94 0.43
C GLY A 162 20.40 11.32 1.07
N GLU A 163 19.37 12.15 1.09
CA GLU A 163 19.36 13.48 1.70
C GLU A 163 18.76 13.45 3.12
N LEU A 164 18.14 12.34 3.53
CA LEU A 164 17.55 12.20 4.85
C LEU A 164 18.60 11.84 5.91
N PRO A 165 18.50 12.42 7.12
CA PRO A 165 19.28 11.97 8.26
C PRO A 165 19.04 10.48 8.56
N LYS A 166 20.05 9.81 9.14
CA LYS A 166 19.94 8.39 9.56
C LYS A 166 18.75 8.13 10.48
N ASP A 167 18.35 9.11 11.29
CA ASP A 167 17.11 9.11 12.08
C ASP A 167 16.12 10.16 11.54
N TRP A 168 15.52 9.87 10.39
CA TRP A 168 14.53 10.74 9.73
C TRP A 168 13.23 10.92 10.53
N MET A 169 13.08 10.23 11.66
CA MET A 169 11.89 10.29 12.51
C MET A 169 11.85 11.51 13.44
N ASP A 170 12.86 12.39 13.39
CA ASP A 170 12.83 13.67 14.10
C ASP A 170 11.58 14.49 13.73
N GLU A 171 10.92 15.08 14.73
CA GLU A 171 9.69 15.86 14.56
C GLU A 171 9.89 17.06 13.63
N ARG A 172 11.13 17.53 13.47
CA ARG A 172 11.51 18.65 12.60
C ARG A 172 11.47 18.30 11.10
N ILE A 173 11.40 17.02 10.74
CA ILE A 173 11.38 16.55 9.35
C ILE A 173 9.93 16.23 8.97
N SER A 174 9.32 17.09 8.15
CA SER A 174 7.94 16.98 7.64
C SER A 174 7.96 16.87 6.11
N GLY A 175 7.39 15.81 5.54
CA GLY A 175 7.33 15.64 4.08
C GLY A 175 6.66 14.34 3.59
N VAL A 176 6.36 14.28 2.29
CA VAL A 176 5.92 13.07 1.58
C VAL A 176 7.13 12.18 1.33
N LEU A 177 7.55 11.44 2.34
CA LEU A 177 8.70 10.54 2.29
C LEU A 177 8.32 9.17 1.72
N VAL A 178 7.43 9.08 0.74
CA VAL A 178 7.30 7.86 -0.07
C VAL A 178 7.27 8.31 -1.51
N GLY A 179 8.42 8.26 -2.17
CA GLY A 179 8.50 8.55 -3.59
C GLY A 179 8.01 7.32 -4.35
N MET A 180 6.98 7.46 -5.18
CA MET A 180 6.93 6.69 -6.43
C MET A 180 7.49 7.62 -7.48
N ALA A 181 8.47 7.15 -8.26
CA ALA A 181 9.00 7.97 -9.34
C ALA A 181 7.84 8.30 -10.29
N GLY A 182 7.48 9.59 -10.34
CA GLY A 182 6.69 10.10 -11.45
C GLY A 182 7.59 10.01 -12.68
N SER A 183 7.29 9.08 -13.57
CA SER A 183 7.72 9.18 -14.95
C SER A 183 7.08 10.44 -15.55
N SER A 184 7.81 11.56 -15.50
CA SER A 184 7.74 12.72 -16.40
C SER A 184 8.76 13.77 -15.93
N ARG A 185 10.03 13.52 -16.25
CA ARG A 185 10.90 14.62 -16.68
C ARG A 185 10.92 14.52 -18.19
N ASP A 186 10.03 15.26 -18.84
CA ASP A 186 10.31 15.73 -20.18
C ASP A 186 11.61 16.53 -20.06
N GLU A 187 12.69 15.93 -20.53
CA GLU A 187 13.89 16.67 -20.89
C GLU A 187 13.50 17.57 -22.06
N GLY A 188 13.12 18.80 -21.72
CA GLY A 188 12.98 19.88 -22.68
C GLY A 188 14.30 20.01 -23.45
N CYS A 189 14.18 19.87 -24.76
CA CYS A 189 15.20 20.21 -25.74
C CYS A 189 15.91 21.51 -25.39
N VAL A 190 17.23 21.46 -25.26
CA VAL A 190 18.12 22.60 -25.50
C VAL A 190 19.35 22.05 -26.23
N GLY A 191 19.53 22.47 -27.47
CA GLY A 191 20.69 22.15 -28.31
C GLY A 191 20.30 21.78 -29.73
#